data_AF-H5XTG9-F1
#
_entry.id   AF-H5XTG9-F1
#
_cell.length_a   1.000
_cell.length_b   1.000
_cell.length_c   1.000
_cell.angle_alpha   90.00
_cell.angle_beta   90.00
_cell.angle_gamma   90.00
#
_symmetry.space_group_name_H-M   'P 1'
#
loop_
_entity.id
_entity.type
_entity.pdbx_description
1 polymer ?
#
loop_
_entity_poly.entity_id
_entity_poly.type
_entity_poly.pdbx_seq_one_letter_code
_entity_poly.pdbx_strand_id
1 'polypeptide(L)' 'MPKNEDYLNSKLEWSQRRMDALDQIEAKLKMMKKLAEFARDYKLNSKQIEQINAKLHRYRQEVIFLDEQSKTFWLDAH' A
#
# COMPACT_ATOMS: atom_id res chain seq x y z
N MET A 1 29.16 -17.66 -4.57
CA MET A 1 27.89 -17.41 -3.85
C MET A 1 28.16 -16.33 -2.83
N PRO A 2 27.29 -15.31 -2.67
CA PRO A 2 27.37 -14.48 -1.47
C PRO A 2 27.42 -15.43 -0.27
N LYS A 3 28.25 -15.14 0.73
CA LYS A 3 28.25 -15.99 1.94
C LYS A 3 26.80 -16.01 2.43
N ASN A 4 26.32 -17.16 2.88
CA ASN A 4 24.92 -17.33 3.32
C ASN A 4 24.44 -16.16 4.21
N GLU A 5 25.35 -15.64 5.03
CA GLU A 5 25.20 -14.44 5.85
C GLU A 5 24.81 -13.16 5.06
N ASP A 6 25.47 -12.84 3.95
CA ASP A 6 25.16 -11.64 3.14
C ASP A 6 23.76 -11.71 2.51
N TYR A 7 23.35 -12.91 2.07
CA TYR A 7 22.01 -13.15 1.55
C TYR A 7 20.95 -13.01 2.65
N LEU A 8 21.20 -13.60 3.82
CA LEU A 8 20.30 -13.50 4.98
C LEU A 8 20.16 -12.06 5.47
N ASN A 9 21.25 -11.30 5.54
CA ASN A 9 21.23 -9.88 5.89
C ASN A 9 20.42 -9.06 4.89
N SER A 10 20.64 -9.28 3.59
CA SER A 10 19.85 -8.64 2.52
C SER A 10 18.36 -8.97 2.62
N LYS A 11 18.03 -10.22 2.95
CA LYS A 11 16.64 -10.67 3.12
C LYS A 11 15.97 -10.07 4.36
N LEU A 12 16.73 -9.89 5.44
CA LEU A 12 16.26 -9.21 6.65
C LEU A 12 15.96 -7.73 6.35
N GLU A 13 16.87 -7.03 5.67
CA GLU A 13 16.65 -5.64 5.24
C GLU A 13 15.42 -5.50 4.34
N TRP A 14 15.26 -6.40 3.37
CA TRP A 14 14.07 -6.45 2.53
C TRP A 14 12.80 -6.64 3.36
N SER A 15 12.80 -7.59 4.30
CA SER A 15 11.63 -7.86 5.14
C SER A 15 11.25 -6.64 5.97
N GLN A 16 12.23 -5.88 6.48
CA GLN A 16 11.96 -4.64 7.21
C GLN A 16 11.30 -3.60 6.31
N ARG A 17 11.86 -3.36 5.11
CA ARG A 17 11.28 -2.43 4.14
C ARG A 17 9.87 -2.84 3.71
N ARG A 18 9.62 -4.14 3.57
CA ARG A 18 8.29 -4.67 3.23
C ARG A 18 7.29 -4.47 4.37
N MET A 19 7.70 -4.66 5.63
CA MET A 19 6.83 -4.35 6.78
C MET A 19 6.43 -2.87 6.78
N ASP A 20 7.39 -1.96 6.60
CA ASP A 20 7.11 -0.52 6.56
C ASP A 20 6.16 -0.13 5.42
N ALA A 21 6.27 -0.80 4.26
CA ALA A 21 5.35 -0.60 3.14
C ALA A 21 3.95 -1.14 3.43
N LEU A 22 3.85 -2.31 4.09
CA LEU A 22 2.58 -2.93 4.48
C LEU A 22 1.82 -2.07 5.50
N ASP A 23 2.51 -1.48 6.47
CA ASP A 23 1.90 -0.55 7.43
C ASP A 23 1.28 0.67 6.72
N GLN A 24 1.98 1.21 5.73
CA GLN A 24 1.48 2.32 4.91
C GLN A 24 0.28 1.90 4.04
N ILE A 25 0.32 0.70 3.46
CA ILE A 25 -0.79 0.13 2.69
C ILE A 25 -2.02 -0.03 3.60
N GLU A 26 -1.85 -0.62 4.79
CA GLU A 26 -2.94 -0.83 5.74
C GLU A 26 -3.58 0.50 6.16
N ALA A 27 -2.77 1.52 6.45
CA ALA A 27 -3.25 2.85 6.78
C ALA A 27 -4.13 3.44 5.66
N LYS A 28 -3.71 3.29 4.39
CA LYS A 28 -4.48 3.76 3.23
C LYS A 28 -5.77 2.97 3.03
N LEU A 29 -5.74 1.65 3.18
CA LEU A 29 -6.93 0.80 3.09
C LEU A 29 -7.94 1.13 4.19
N LYS A 30 -7.48 1.40 5.43
CA LYS A 30 -8.32 1.89 6.52
C LYS A 30 -8.98 3.23 6.17
N MET A 31 -8.25 4.15 5.52
CA MET A 31 -8.83 5.42 5.05
C MET A 31 -9.87 5.22 3.93
N MET A 32 -9.60 4.32 2.98
CA MET A 32 -10.56 3.98 1.92
C MET A 32 -11.85 3.39 2.52
N LYS A 33 -11.73 2.50 3.50
CA LYS A 33 -12.89 1.95 4.22
C LYS A 33 -13.72 3.06 4.87
N LYS A 34 -13.09 3.98 5.61
CA LYS A 34 -13.78 5.13 6.23
C LYS A 34 -14.50 6.01 5.22
N LEU A 35 -13.89 6.26 4.05
CA LEU A 35 -14.51 7.03 2.98
C LEU A 35 -15.73 6.31 2.38
N ALA A 36 -15.67 4.99 2.21
CA ALA A 36 -16.78 4.19 1.71
C ALA A 36 -17.94 4.13 2.72
N GLU A 37 -17.63 3.96 4.01
CA GLU A 37 -18.62 4.03 5.10
C GLU A 37 -19.29 5.41 5.14
N PHE A 38 -18.52 6.49 5.06
CA PHE A 38 -19.06 7.85 4.98
C PHE A 38 -19.95 8.06 3.74
N ALA A 39 -19.57 7.52 2.58
CA ALA A 39 -20.40 7.64 1.37
C ALA A 39 -21.71 6.83 1.47
N ARG A 40 -21.71 5.71 2.19
CA ARG A 40 -22.89 4.88 2.44
C ARG A 40 -23.85 5.54 3.44
N ASP A 41 -23.32 6.10 4.52
CA ASP A 41 -24.12 6.52 5.68
C ASP A 41 -24.73 7.93 5.52
N TYR A 42 -24.25 8.72 4.55
CA TYR A 42 -24.68 10.10 4.34
C TYR A 42 -25.28 10.32 2.96
N LYS A 43 -26.29 11.19 2.88
CA LYS A 43 -26.85 11.64 1.59
C LYS A 43 -25.92 12.67 0.96
N LEU A 44 -25.07 12.21 0.05
CA LEU A 44 -24.09 13.05 -0.64
C LEU A 44 -24.66 13.64 -1.93
N ASN A 45 -24.23 14.86 -2.26
CA ASN A 45 -24.45 15.43 -3.58
C ASN A 45 -23.36 14.97 -4.57
N SER A 46 -23.60 15.20 -5.87
CA SER A 46 -22.70 14.75 -6.94
C SER A 46 -21.26 15.24 -6.79
N LYS A 47 -21.07 16.48 -6.31
CA LYS A 47 -19.73 17.06 -6.08
C LYS A 47 -19.00 16.34 -4.94
N GLN A 48 -19.71 16.01 -3.86
CA GLN A 48 -19.14 15.24 -2.74
C GLN A 48 -18.78 13.82 -3.17
N ILE A 49 -19.63 13.17 -3.97
CA ILE A 49 -19.38 11.83 -4.54
C ILE A 49 -18.11 11.85 -5.41
N GLU A 50 -17.98 12.85 -6.29
CA GLU A 50 -16.81 13.02 -7.16
C GLU A 50 -15.52 13.18 -6.34
N GLN A 51 -15.55 14.01 -5.29
CA GLN A 51 -14.41 14.20 -4.40
C GLN A 51 -14.01 12.93 -3.66
N ILE A 52 -14.97 12.13 -3.19
CA ILE A 52 -14.68 10.85 -2.53
C ILE A 52 -14.07 9.86 -3.53
N ASN A 53 -14.63 9.77 -4.74
CA ASN A 53 -14.12 8.90 -5.79
C ASN A 53 -12.67 9.27 -6.18
N ALA A 54 -12.38 10.57 -6.31
CA ALA A 54 -11.02 11.04 -6.57
C ALA A 54 -10.04 10.62 -5.45
N LYS A 55 -10.44 10.72 -4.18
CA LYS A 55 -9.62 10.27 -3.04
C LYS A 55 -9.42 8.75 -3.04
N LEU A 56 -10.47 7.97 -3.30
CA LEU A 56 -10.40 6.51 -3.39
C LEU A 56 -9.48 6.07 -4.52
N HIS A 57 -9.56 6.70 -5.69
CA HIS A 57 -8.66 6.42 -6.81
C HIS A 57 -7.21 6.72 -6.49
N ARG A 58 -6.95 7.86 -5.86
CA ARG A 58 -5.59 8.21 -5.41
C ARG A 58 -5.05 7.19 -4.42
N TYR A 59 -5.82 6.81 -3.39
CA TYR A 59 -5.36 5.80 -2.44
C TYR A 59 -5.11 4.44 -3.10
N ARG A 60 -5.95 4.04 -4.05
CA ARG A 60 -5.74 2.82 -4.84
C ARG A 60 -4.41 2.87 -5.59
N GLN A 61 -4.10 3.98 -6.27
CA GLN A 61 -2.83 4.14 -6.99
C GLN A 61 -1.64 4.09 -6.03
N GLU A 62 -1.73 4.75 -4.87
CA GLU A 62 -0.67 4.74 -3.85
C GLU A 62 -0.46 3.34 -3.26
N VAL A 63 -1.53 2.58 -3.01
CA VAL A 63 -1.44 1.17 -2.54
C VAL A 63 -0.76 0.29 -3.58
N ILE A 64 -1.18 0.37 -4.84
CA ILE A 64 -0.57 -0.40 -5.93
C ILE A 64 0.92 -0.06 -6.04
N PHE A 65 1.26 1.23 -6.02
CA PHE A 65 2.65 1.67 -6.10
C PHE A 65 3.49 1.12 -4.95
N LEU A 66 3.04 1.26 -3.70
CA LEU A 66 3.74 0.75 -2.53
C LEU A 66 3.92 -0.78 -2.59
N ASP A 67 2.91 -1.49 -3.07
CA ASP A 67 2.97 -2.93 -3.19
C ASP A 67 3.99 -3.36 -4.25
N GLU A 68 3.91 -2.81 -5.47
CA GLU A 68 4.84 -3.10 -6.56
C GLU A 68 6.30 -2.79 -6.18
N GLN A 69 6.55 -1.70 -5.46
CA GLN A 69 7.90 -1.29 -5.06
C GLN A 69 8.52 -2.16 -3.96
N SER A 70 7.72 -2.93 -3.21
CA SER A 70 8.20 -3.64 -2.00
C SER A 70 7.99 -5.15 -2.01
N LYS A 71 7.05 -5.67 -2.82
CA LYS A 71 6.66 -7.10 -2.78
C LYS A 71 7.75 -8.07 -3.24
N THR A 72 8.72 -7.62 -4.03
CA THR A 72 9.76 -8.47 -4.60
C THR A 72 11.10 -8.25 -3.89
N PHE A 73 11.72 -9.34 -3.44
CA PHE A 73 13.09 -9.30 -2.98
C PHE A 73 14.04 -9.17 -4.19
N TRP A 74 14.91 -8.16 -4.18
CA TRP A 74 15.72 -7.80 -5.36
C TRP A 74 16.68 -8.91 -5.83
N LEU A 75 17.10 -9.82 -4.94
CA LEU A 75 17.94 -10.96 -5.32
C LEU A 75 17.13 -12.12 -5.93
N ASP A 76 15.82 -12.17 -5.69
CA ASP A 76 14.91 -13.20 -6.24
C ASP A 76 14.27 -12.75 -7.57
N ALA A 77 14.55 -11.53 -8.05
CA ALA A 77 13.89 -10.91 -9.21
C ALA A 77 14.46 -11.32 -10.60
N HIS A 78 14.99 -12.54 -10.73
CA HIS A 78 15.61 -13.04 -11.97
C HIS A 78 14.62 -13.79 -12.86
#